data_AF-R0KQF0-F1
#
_entry.id   AF-R0KQF0-F1
#
_cell.length_a   1.000
_cell.length_b   1.000
_cell.length_c   1.000
_cell.angle_alpha   90.00
_cell.angle_beta   90.00
_cell.angle_gamma   90.00
#
_symmetry.space_group_name_H-M   'P 1'
#
loop_
_entity.id
_entity.type
_entity.pdbx_description
1 polymer ?
#
loop_
_entity_poly.entity_id
_entity_poly.type
_entity_poly.pdbx_seq_one_letter_code
_entity_poly.pdbx_strand_id
1 'polypeptide(L)'
;MILAVGGELDTAFVLPGIYSDDNPAPSVSADTWHVEFPGGAVMSYGPATDALTVTGIKTADVTASGSVAVSVPVVLVKATTRVTLDTPEVVCTNKLTTGTLEVKQGGRRPGDIEHSGGAFTSNGV
;
A
#
# COMPACT_ATOMS: atom_id res chain seq x y z
N MET A 1 23.05 -10.83 24.64
CA MET A 1 23.74 -10.20 25.79
C MET A 1 22.88 -10.35 27.04
N ILE A 2 23.47 -10.56 28.21
CA ILE A 2 22.75 -10.62 29.49
C ILE A 2 23.16 -9.41 30.32
N LEU A 3 22.18 -8.65 30.82
CA LEU A 3 22.36 -7.43 31.59
C LEU A 3 21.84 -7.65 33.01
N ALA A 4 22.74 -7.84 33.97
CA ALA A 4 22.43 -8.03 35.38
C ALA A 4 22.70 -6.75 36.16
N VAL A 5 21.65 -6.03 36.56
CA VAL A 5 21.80 -4.79 37.36
C VAL A 5 22.29 -5.18 38.75
N GLY A 6 23.50 -4.73 39.11
CA GLY A 6 24.13 -5.12 40.37
C GLY A 6 24.70 -6.54 40.40
N GLY A 7 24.80 -7.23 39.26
CA GLY A 7 25.32 -8.60 39.19
C GLY A 7 24.33 -9.69 39.59
N GLU A 8 23.08 -9.32 39.90
CA GLU A 8 22.01 -10.27 40.23
C GLU A 8 21.44 -10.89 38.95
N LEU A 9 21.72 -12.18 38.74
CA LEU A 9 21.29 -12.91 37.54
C LEU A 9 19.82 -13.30 37.59
N ASP A 10 19.24 -13.45 38.79
CA ASP A 10 17.83 -13.81 38.96
C ASP A 10 16.89 -12.72 38.43
N THR A 11 17.40 -11.50 38.24
CA THR A 11 16.66 -10.34 37.73
C THR A 11 17.26 -9.77 36.43
N ALA A 12 18.16 -10.51 35.78
CA ALA A 12 18.84 -10.03 34.59
C ALA A 12 17.92 -9.97 33.35
N PHE A 13 18.25 -9.08 32.42
CA PHE A 13 17.54 -8.89 31.16
C PHE A 13 18.35 -9.43 29.98
N VAL A 14 17.67 -9.96 28.98
CA VAL A 14 18.30 -10.37 27.71
C VAL A 14 18.14 -9.26 26.68
N LEU A 15 19.25 -8.80 26.12
CA LEU A 15 19.25 -7.96 24.92
C LEU A 15 19.65 -8.80 23.69
N PRO A 16 18.69 -9.14 22.80
CA PRO A 16 18.98 -9.79 21.52
C PRO A 16 19.47 -8.78 20.47
N GLY A 17 19.78 -9.25 19.26
CA GLY A 17 20.10 -8.39 18.11
C GLY A 17 21.57 -8.37 17.68
N ILE A 18 22.34 -9.39 18.03
CA ILE A 18 23.71 -9.58 17.50
C ILE A 18 23.62 -10.56 16.34
N TYR A 19 24.08 -10.16 15.15
CA TYR A 19 24.14 -11.03 13.99
C TYR A 19 25.10 -12.20 14.19
N SER A 20 24.80 -13.34 13.58
CA SER A 20 25.61 -14.56 13.61
C SER A 20 25.63 -15.23 12.25
N ASP A 21 26.41 -16.31 12.09
CA ASP A 21 26.44 -17.07 10.83
C ASP A 21 25.06 -17.66 10.49
N ASP A 22 24.29 -18.07 11.50
CA ASP A 22 22.92 -18.58 11.32
C ASP A 22 21.89 -17.46 11.08
N ASN A 23 22.18 -16.23 11.52
CA ASN A 23 21.29 -15.07 11.41
C ASN A 23 22.10 -13.84 10.96
N PRO A 24 22.53 -13.81 9.68
CA PRO A 24 23.35 -12.72 9.16
C PRO A 24 22.56 -11.41 9.08
N ALA A 25 23.27 -10.31 8.84
CA ALA A 25 22.63 -9.03 8.58
C ALA A 25 21.70 -9.12 7.35
N PRO A 26 20.45 -8.62 7.44
CA PRO A 26 19.48 -8.72 6.33
C PRO A 26 19.77 -7.73 5.19
N SER A 27 20.73 -6.83 5.38
CA SER A 27 21.16 -5.85 4.37
C SER A 27 22.65 -5.56 4.52
N VAL A 28 23.32 -5.32 3.39
CA VAL A 28 24.71 -4.84 3.33
C VAL A 28 24.81 -3.32 3.20
N SER A 29 23.67 -2.63 3.06
CA SER A 29 23.62 -1.17 2.96
C SER A 29 23.79 -0.52 4.32
N ALA A 30 24.66 0.49 4.40
CA ALA A 30 24.91 1.24 5.63
C ALA A 30 23.74 2.17 6.01
N ASP A 31 22.99 2.67 5.03
CA ASP A 31 22.02 3.75 5.23
C ASP A 31 20.56 3.30 5.06
N THR A 32 20.33 2.09 4.54
CA THR A 32 18.98 1.56 4.32
C THR A 32 18.43 1.00 5.62
N TRP A 33 17.30 1.55 6.07
CA TRP A 33 16.50 0.90 7.10
C TRP A 33 15.83 -0.33 6.49
N HIS A 34 16.07 -1.51 7.04
CA HIS A 34 15.64 -2.78 6.44
C HIS A 34 15.20 -3.78 7.51
N VAL A 35 14.01 -4.33 7.35
CA VAL A 35 13.47 -5.41 8.18
C VAL A 35 13.00 -6.54 7.27
N GLU A 36 13.57 -7.73 7.48
CA GLU A 36 13.16 -8.98 6.84
C GLU A 36 12.44 -9.87 7.85
N PHE A 37 11.30 -10.41 7.45
CA PHE A 37 10.48 -11.30 8.26
C PHE A 37 10.65 -12.76 7.82
N PRO A 38 10.52 -13.74 8.75
CA PRO A 38 10.43 -15.15 8.38
C PRO A 38 9.35 -15.38 7.32
N GLY A 39 9.71 -16.05 6.22
CA GLY A 39 8.83 -16.21 5.05
C GLY A 39 9.12 -15.24 3.91
N GLY A 40 10.13 -14.37 4.03
CA GLY A 40 10.66 -13.54 2.94
C GLY A 40 9.90 -12.24 2.70
N ALA A 41 9.03 -11.82 3.63
CA ALA A 41 8.45 -10.49 3.57
C ALA A 41 9.49 -9.44 4.00
N VAL A 42 9.52 -8.30 3.30
CA VAL A 42 10.51 -7.25 3.51
C VAL A 42 9.82 -5.90 3.60
N MET A 43 10.24 -5.09 4.56
CA MET A 43 9.92 -3.67 4.63
C MET A 43 11.22 -2.85 4.75
N SER A 44 11.44 -1.93 3.82
CA SER A 44 12.68 -1.16 3.79
C SER A 44 12.51 0.26 3.28
N TYR A 45 13.31 1.18 3.83
CA TYR A 45 13.48 2.55 3.34
C TYR A 45 14.95 2.82 3.02
N GLY A 46 15.23 3.15 1.76
CA GLY A 46 16.59 3.47 1.28
C GLY A 46 16.73 4.96 0.95
N PRO A 47 17.57 5.73 1.65
CA PRO A 47 17.73 7.17 1.42
C PRO A 47 18.43 7.49 0.09
N ALA A 48 19.27 6.59 -0.44
CA ALA A 48 19.92 6.78 -1.73
C ALA A 48 18.91 6.88 -2.91
N THR A 49 17.73 6.28 -2.76
CA THR A 49 16.66 6.28 -3.76
C THR A 49 15.37 6.93 -3.27
N ASP A 50 15.34 7.42 -2.02
CA ASP A 50 14.15 7.89 -1.31
C ASP A 50 12.93 6.98 -1.45
N ALA A 51 13.15 5.66 -1.37
CA ALA A 51 12.13 4.67 -1.67
C ALA A 51 11.74 3.85 -0.44
N LEU A 52 10.45 3.87 -0.09
CA LEU A 52 9.82 2.93 0.83
C LEU A 52 9.27 1.75 0.03
N THR A 53 9.67 0.53 0.40
CA THR A 53 9.25 -0.71 -0.29
C THR A 53 8.72 -1.72 0.72
N VAL A 54 7.57 -2.33 0.40
CA VAL A 54 6.99 -3.47 1.11
C VAL A 54 6.75 -4.60 0.11
N THR A 55 7.35 -5.77 0.31
CA THR A 55 7.24 -6.92 -0.61
C THR A 55 7.09 -8.24 0.14
N GLY A 56 6.74 -9.32 -0.59
CA GLY A 56 6.62 -10.67 -0.05
C GLY A 56 5.42 -10.89 0.88
N ILE A 57 4.53 -9.91 1.01
CA ILE A 57 3.33 -10.00 1.84
C ILE A 57 2.13 -10.57 1.09
N LYS A 58 1.21 -11.21 1.83
CA LYS A 58 -0.07 -11.72 1.29
C LYS A 58 -1.21 -10.71 1.44
N THR A 59 -1.24 -9.97 2.55
CA THR A 59 -2.28 -8.99 2.88
C THR A 59 -1.63 -7.73 3.49
N ALA A 60 -2.29 -6.59 3.28
CA ALA A 60 -1.98 -5.33 3.94
C ALA A 60 -3.30 -4.64 4.29
N ASP A 61 -3.48 -4.31 5.56
CA ASP A 61 -4.68 -3.68 6.09
C ASP A 61 -4.30 -2.39 6.82
N VAL A 62 -4.98 -1.29 6.49
CA VAL A 62 -4.78 0.01 7.12
C VAL A 62 -6.12 0.52 7.61
N THR A 63 -6.29 0.60 8.94
CA THR A 63 -7.53 1.03 9.59
C THR A 63 -7.30 2.31 10.36
N ALA A 64 -8.10 3.34 10.07
CA ALA A 64 -8.07 4.63 10.75
C ALA A 64 -9.48 5.06 11.14
N SER A 65 -9.63 5.72 12.29
CA SER A 65 -10.93 6.25 12.76
C SER A 65 -11.30 7.62 12.15
N GLY A 66 -10.30 8.33 11.61
CA GLY A 66 -10.47 9.67 11.04
C GLY A 66 -10.33 9.67 9.52
N SER A 67 -9.10 9.65 9.02
CA SER A 67 -8.83 9.70 7.58
C SER A 67 -7.53 9.00 7.20
N VAL A 68 -7.43 8.59 5.94
CA VAL A 68 -6.21 8.18 5.26
C VAL A 68 -6.05 9.10 4.05
N ALA A 69 -4.92 9.80 3.95
CA ALA A 69 -4.63 10.73 2.86
C ALA A 69 -3.33 10.33 2.15
N VAL A 70 -3.34 10.40 0.82
CA VAL A 70 -2.17 10.14 -0.04
C VAL A 70 -1.97 11.36 -0.93
N SER A 71 -0.85 12.06 -0.76
CA SER A 71 -0.51 13.26 -1.53
C SER A 71 0.82 13.05 -2.25
N VAL A 72 0.75 12.88 -3.56
CA VAL A 72 1.89 12.60 -4.45
C VAL A 72 1.49 12.99 -5.88
N PRO A 73 2.44 13.37 -6.77
CA PRO A 73 2.10 13.69 -8.15
C PRO A 73 1.47 12.52 -8.94
N VAL A 74 1.81 11.27 -8.62
CA VAL A 74 1.34 10.08 -9.34
C VAL A 74 1.00 8.94 -8.37
N VAL A 75 -0.22 8.40 -8.50
CA VAL A 75 -0.66 7.16 -7.83
C VAL A 75 -0.96 6.11 -8.89
N LEU A 76 -0.41 4.90 -8.73
CA LEU A 76 -0.63 3.77 -9.64
C LEU A 76 -1.11 2.55 -8.88
N VAL A 77 -2.26 2.01 -9.26
CA VAL A 77 -2.83 0.77 -8.71
C VAL A 77 -2.82 -0.31 -9.79
N LYS A 78 -2.06 -1.39 -9.58
CA LYS A 78 -2.04 -2.56 -10.47
C LYS A 78 -2.73 -3.74 -9.79
N ALA A 79 -4.04 -3.88 -10.01
CA ALA A 79 -4.82 -5.02 -9.53
C ALA A 79 -5.17 -5.96 -10.69
N THR A 80 -4.88 -7.25 -10.55
CA THR A 80 -5.17 -8.26 -11.58
C THR A 80 -6.64 -8.73 -11.57
N THR A 81 -7.33 -8.57 -10.45
CA THR A 81 -8.72 -9.02 -10.28
C THR A 81 -9.71 -7.85 -10.29
N ARG A 82 -9.61 -6.92 -9.33
CA ARG A 82 -10.54 -5.80 -9.15
C ARG A 82 -9.97 -4.75 -8.19
N VAL A 83 -10.39 -3.50 -8.36
CA VAL A 83 -10.36 -2.45 -7.32
C VAL A 83 -11.80 -2.14 -6.94
N THR A 84 -12.14 -2.19 -5.65
CA THR A 84 -13.48 -1.88 -5.13
C THR A 84 -13.40 -0.65 -4.23
N LEU A 85 -14.28 0.33 -4.46
CA LEU A 85 -14.45 1.51 -3.62
C LEU A 85 -15.81 1.39 -2.92
N ASP A 86 -15.81 0.85 -1.71
CA ASP A 86 -17.02 0.68 -0.90
C ASP A 86 -17.24 1.92 -0.04
N THR A 87 -17.84 2.94 -0.64
CA THR A 87 -18.11 4.25 -0.04
C THR A 87 -19.39 4.83 -0.60
N PRO A 88 -20.14 5.64 0.18
CA PRO A 88 -21.28 6.38 -0.35
C PRO A 88 -20.95 7.33 -1.51
N GLU A 89 -19.72 7.87 -1.55
CA GLU A 89 -19.32 8.85 -2.56
C GLU A 89 -17.87 8.64 -3.02
N VAL A 90 -17.68 8.72 -4.35
CA VAL A 90 -16.36 8.79 -5.00
C VAL A 90 -16.34 10.04 -5.87
N VAL A 91 -15.43 10.98 -5.58
CA VAL A 91 -15.30 12.24 -6.32
C VAL A 91 -14.01 12.25 -7.12
N CYS A 92 -14.13 12.30 -8.44
CA CYS A 92 -13.03 12.69 -9.34
C CYS A 92 -13.14 14.20 -9.57
N THR A 93 -12.15 14.99 -9.15
CA THR A 93 -12.21 16.46 -9.20
C THR A 93 -12.14 17.04 -10.61
N ASN A 94 -11.65 16.25 -11.58
CA ASN A 94 -11.48 16.65 -12.96
C ASN A 94 -11.91 15.51 -13.89
N LYS A 95 -11.01 15.02 -14.75
CA LYS A 95 -11.31 14.01 -15.76
C LYS A 95 -11.30 12.59 -15.18
N LEU A 96 -12.37 11.83 -15.44
CA LEU A 96 -12.39 10.38 -15.32
C LEU A 96 -12.19 9.76 -16.72
N THR A 97 -11.19 8.89 -16.88
CA THR A 97 -10.97 8.11 -18.11
C THR A 97 -11.12 6.64 -17.78
N THR A 98 -11.92 5.89 -18.54
CA THR A 98 -12.13 4.46 -18.37
C THR A 98 -12.25 3.78 -19.73
N GLY A 99 -11.96 2.48 -19.81
CA GLY A 99 -12.15 1.69 -21.03
C GLY A 99 -13.64 1.47 -21.33
N THR A 100 -14.40 1.00 -20.33
CA THR A 100 -15.86 0.85 -20.40
C THR A 100 -16.51 1.42 -19.14
N LEU A 101 -17.80 1.75 -19.23
CA LEU A 101 -18.57 2.31 -18.11
C LEU A 101 -19.90 1.57 -17.96
N GLU A 102 -20.14 1.00 -16.79
CA GLU A 102 -21.41 0.41 -16.38
C GLU A 102 -22.00 1.25 -15.23
N VAL A 103 -23.25 1.69 -15.38
CA VAL A 103 -23.97 2.47 -14.36
C VAL A 103 -25.21 1.68 -13.93
N LYS A 104 -25.24 1.23 -12.67
CA LYS A 104 -26.27 0.30 -12.17
C LYS A 104 -27.56 0.95 -11.70
N GLN A 105 -27.49 2.18 -11.17
CA GLN A 105 -28.61 2.84 -10.49
C GLN A 105 -28.89 4.23 -11.06
N GLY A 106 -28.74 4.38 -12.38
CA GLY A 106 -28.91 5.67 -13.06
C GLY A 106 -27.86 6.70 -12.66
N GLY A 107 -28.04 7.93 -13.14
CA GLY A 107 -27.13 9.03 -12.85
C GLY A 107 -27.51 10.31 -13.58
N ARG A 108 -26.96 11.44 -13.13
CA ARG A 108 -27.12 12.74 -13.78
C ARG A 108 -25.83 13.10 -14.51
N ARG A 109 -25.94 13.48 -15.79
CA ARG A 109 -24.82 13.93 -16.62
C ARG A 109 -25.14 15.33 -17.17
N PRO A 110 -24.72 16.41 -16.48
CA PRO A 110 -24.86 17.77 -17.01
C PRO A 110 -23.79 18.04 -18.08
N GLY A 111 -24.06 19.01 -18.95
CA GLY A 111 -23.17 19.41 -20.04
C GLY A 111 -23.34 18.59 -21.31
N ASP A 112 -22.49 18.86 -22.29
CA ASP A 112 -22.53 18.21 -23.59
C ASP A 112 -21.96 16.80 -23.53
N ILE A 113 -22.58 15.90 -24.31
CA ILE A 113 -22.14 14.51 -24.45
C ILE A 113 -21.80 14.28 -25.93
N GLU A 114 -20.51 14.18 -26.21
CA GLU A 114 -20.03 13.74 -27.52
C GLU A 114 -19.86 12.22 -27.53
N HIS A 115 -20.65 11.54 -28.36
CA HIS A 115 -20.58 10.11 -28.56
C HIS A 115 -20.26 9.80 -30.03
N SER A 116 -19.34 8.88 -30.27
CA SER A 116 -18.94 8.45 -31.60
C SER A 116 -18.47 6.99 -31.58
N GLY A 117 -18.31 6.37 -32.75
CA GLY A 117 -17.79 5.00 -32.86
C GLY A 117 -18.80 3.90 -32.50
N GLY A 118 -20.11 4.18 -32.53
CA GLY A 118 -21.15 3.20 -32.25
C GLY A 118 -22.55 3.80 -32.15
N ALA A 119 -23.50 3.02 -31.64
CA ALA A 119 -24.86 3.47 -31.33
C ALA A 119 -24.98 3.86 -29.85
N PHE A 120 -25.73 4.93 -29.58
CA PHE A 120 -26.16 5.28 -28.23
C PHE A 120 -27.64 4.91 -28.10
N THR A 121 -27.93 3.79 -27.45
CA THR A 121 -29.29 3.25 -27.35
C THR A 121 -29.87 3.38 -25.95
N SER A 122 -31.15 3.71 -25.85
CA SER A 122 -31.90 3.76 -24.59
C SER A 122 -33.20 2.96 -24.73
N ASN A 123 -33.34 1.90 -23.92
CA ASN A 123 -34.47 0.97 -24.00
C ASN A 123 -34.70 0.37 -25.40
N GLY A 124 -33.61 0.13 -26.15
CA GLY A 124 -33.66 -0.46 -27.48
C GLY A 124 -33.95 0.51 -28.63
N VAL A 125 -34.07 1.81 -28.34
CA VAL A 125 -34.17 2.91 -29.33
C VAL A 125 -32.81 3.56 -29.50
#